data_AF-A0A9E1HUN0-F1
#
_entry.id   AF-A0A9E1HUN0-F1
#
_cell.length_a   1.000
_cell.length_b   1.000
_cell.length_c   1.000
_cell.angle_alpha   90.00
_cell.angle_beta   90.00
_cell.angle_gamma   90.00
#
_symmetry.space_group_name_H-M   'P 1'
#
loop_
_entity.id
_entity.type
_entity.pdbx_description
1 polymer ?
#
loop_
_entity_poly.entity_id
_entity_poly.type
_entity_poly.pdbx_seq_one_letter_code
_entity_poly.pdbx_strand_id
1 'polypeptide(L)'
;MNFEELEKLVIKKAPLPMSGRYEETVCFLALRGLYTSLAGKRITKEQAVKERVQLKKEFYHMCWLHDRYAAALAQYQEFLRLAGRYRPEILGALERHAEPAEAMRLMADCIASLCQDKVFAQRAVKLLEEQDAKKEM
;
A
#
# COMPACT_ATOMS: atom_id res chain seq x y z
N MET A 1 8.40 -1.09 17.92
CA MET A 1 8.27 -0.54 19.28
C MET A 1 7.03 0.34 19.36
N ASN A 2 6.33 0.34 20.48
CA ASN A 2 5.24 1.30 20.72
C ASN A 2 5.78 2.65 21.23
N PHE A 3 4.88 3.63 21.34
CA PHE A 3 5.24 4.98 21.78
C PHE A 3 5.89 4.97 23.18
N GLU A 4 5.33 4.20 24.11
CA GLU A 4 5.81 4.12 25.50
C GLU A 4 7.21 3.52 25.60
N GLU A 5 7.54 2.55 24.75
CA GLU A 5 8.89 1.97 24.65
C GLU A 5 9.90 3.01 24.15
N LEU A 6 9.56 3.74 23.09
CA LEU A 6 10.40 4.82 22.55
C LEU A 6 10.61 5.91 23.60
N GLU A 7 9.55 6.32 24.30
CA GLU A 7 9.59 7.31 25.37
C GLU A 7 10.52 6.86 26.50
N LYS A 8 10.42 5.60 26.95
CA LYS A 8 11.31 5.03 27.97
C LYS A 8 12.78 5.07 27.53
N LEU A 9 13.07 4.78 26.26
CA LEU A 9 14.44 4.84 25.73
C LEU A 9 14.98 6.27 25.75
N VAL A 10 14.17 7.25 25.35
CA VAL A 10 14.58 8.67 25.40
C VAL A 10 14.81 9.13 26.83
N ILE A 11 13.93 8.80 27.77
CA ILE A 11 14.08 9.15 29.20
C ILE A 11 15.38 8.56 29.77
N LYS A 12 15.73 7.33 29.37
CA LYS A 12 16.98 6.66 29.74
C LYS A 12 18.22 7.19 29.00
N LYS A 13 18.07 8.19 28.12
CA LYS A 13 19.13 8.74 27.26
C LYS A 13 19.84 7.64 26.44
N ALA A 14 19.09 6.63 26.02
CA ALA A 14 19.60 5.58 25.16
C ALA A 14 20.03 6.15 23.78
N PRO A 15 20.94 5.49 23.05
CA PRO A 15 21.21 5.83 21.66
C PRO A 15 19.97 5.61 20.79
N LEU A 16 19.96 6.23 19.60
CA LEU A 16 18.93 5.99 18.59
C LEU A 16 18.93 4.50 18.20
N PRO A 17 17.79 3.80 18.23
CA PRO A 17 17.72 2.41 17.78
C PRO A 17 17.98 2.33 16.27
N MET A 18 19.00 1.56 15.86
CA MET A 18 19.45 1.49 14.46
C MET A 18 18.57 0.62 13.54
N SER A 19 17.66 -0.17 14.09
CA SER A 19 16.85 -1.15 13.36
C SER A 19 15.34 -0.86 13.40
N GLY A 20 14.96 0.36 13.76
CA GLY A 20 13.55 0.75 13.87
C GLY A 20 12.93 1.10 12.52
N ARG A 21 11.60 1.02 12.45
CA ARG A 21 10.86 1.62 11.32
C ARG A 21 11.13 3.13 11.26
N TYR A 22 10.90 3.76 10.11
CA TYR A 22 11.14 5.19 9.95
C TYR A 22 10.34 6.04 10.96
N GLU A 23 9.09 5.66 11.22
CA GLU A 23 8.19 6.32 12.16
C GLU A 23 8.74 6.27 13.59
N GLU A 24 9.39 5.16 13.96
CA GLU A 24 10.03 4.98 15.26
C GLU A 24 11.22 5.93 15.42
N THR A 25 12.03 6.07 14.35
CA THR A 25 13.17 6.98 14.32
C THR A 25 12.74 8.43 14.49
N VAL A 26 11.73 8.86 13.72
CA VAL A 26 11.18 10.21 13.80
C VAL A 26 10.57 10.49 15.16
N CYS A 27 9.75 9.56 15.69
CA CYS A 27 9.14 9.70 17.01
C CYS A 27 10.21 9.81 18.12
N PHE A 28 11.24 8.97 18.09
CA PHE A 28 12.34 9.02 19.04
C PHE A 28 13.09 10.35 19.01
N LEU A 29 13.42 10.86 17.81
CA LEU A 29 14.07 12.16 17.63
C LEU A 29 13.20 13.31 18.14
N ALA A 30 11.90 13.29 17.83
CA ALA A 30 10.95 14.30 18.28
C ALA A 30 10.81 14.32 19.81
N LEU A 31 10.64 13.15 20.44
CA LEU A 31 10.58 13.01 21.91
C LEU A 31 11.87 13.50 22.58
N ARG A 32 13.03 13.17 22.01
CA ARG A 32 14.32 13.64 22.51
C ARG A 32 14.47 15.15 22.40
N GLY A 33 14.04 15.75 21.29
CA GLY A 33 13.99 17.20 21.11
C GLY A 33 13.05 17.88 22.11
N LEU A 34 11.87 17.28 22.34
CA LEU A 34 10.88 17.76 23.29
C LEU A 34 11.43 17.81 24.72
N TYR A 35 12.02 16.71 25.20
CA TYR A 35 12.58 16.67 26.55
C TYR A 35 13.85 17.50 26.71
N THR A 36 14.67 17.61 25.66
CA THR A 36 15.82 18.52 25.68
C THR A 36 15.36 19.97 25.82
N SER A 37 14.31 20.36 25.09
CA SER A 37 13.72 21.70 25.19
C SER A 37 13.11 21.97 26.56
N LEU A 38 12.43 20.99 27.15
CA LEU A 38 11.89 21.09 28.50
C LEU A 38 13.00 21.21 29.55
N ALA A 39 14.02 20.36 29.49
CA ALA A 39 15.15 20.39 30.41
C ALA A 39 15.94 21.70 30.32
N GLY A 40 16.07 22.24 29.10
CA GLY A 40 16.67 23.56 28.84
C GLY A 40 15.76 24.74 29.16
N LYS A 41 14.58 24.53 29.75
CA LYS A 41 13.58 25.57 30.09
C LYS A 41 13.15 26.45 28.90
N ARG A 42 13.21 25.91 27.67
CA ARG A 42 12.78 26.59 26.44
C ARG A 42 11.25 26.53 26.24
N ILE A 43 10.60 25.56 26.89
CA ILE A 43 9.16 25.35 26.89
C ILE A 43 8.68 25.08 28.32
N THR A 44 7.39 25.32 28.58
CA THR A 44 6.78 24.98 29.87
C THR A 44 6.42 23.50 29.96
N LYS A 45 6.13 23.02 31.18
CA LYS A 45 5.67 21.66 31.41
C LYS A 45 4.33 21.39 30.73
N GLU A 46 3.43 22.36 30.74
CA GLU A 46 2.11 22.27 30.09
C GLU A 46 2.24 22.15 28.58
N GLN A 47 3.15 22.92 27.97
CA GLN A 47 3.48 22.79 26.55
C GLN A 47 4.03 21.40 26.24
N ALA A 48 4.99 20.91 27.04
CA ALA A 48 5.57 19.60 26.84
C ALA A 48 4.54 18.46 26.93
N VAL A 49 3.57 18.54 27.85
CA VAL A 49 2.48 17.56 27.96
C VAL A 49 1.59 17.58 26.71
N LYS A 50 1.21 18.77 26.21
CA LYS A 50 0.40 18.91 25.00
C LYS A 50 1.11 18.34 23.77
N GLU A 51 2.37 18.72 23.57
CA GLU A 51 3.18 18.22 22.46
C GLU A 51 3.39 16.71 22.52
N ARG A 52 3.65 16.15 23.72
CA ARG A 52 3.75 14.70 23.88
C ARG A 52 2.48 13.97 23.45
N VAL A 53 1.30 14.48 23.82
CA VAL A 53 0.02 13.90 23.41
C VAL A 53 -0.15 13.96 21.90
N GLN A 54 0.25 15.07 21.27
CA GLN A 54 0.19 15.21 19.81
C GLN A 54 1.17 14.25 19.11
N LEU A 55 2.41 14.16 19.58
CA LEU A 55 3.41 13.21 19.07
C LEU A 55 2.93 11.77 19.16
N LYS A 56 2.24 11.41 20.25
CA LYS A 56 1.66 10.06 20.41
C LYS A 56 0.61 9.79 19.32
N LYS A 57 -0.30 10.73 19.08
CA LYS A 57 -1.33 10.60 18.04
C LYS A 57 -0.70 10.47 16.66
N GLU A 58 0.26 11.34 16.34
CA GLU A 58 0.94 11.36 15.04
C GLU A 58 1.71 10.06 14.78
N PHE A 59 2.41 9.56 15.80
CA PHE A 59 3.14 8.29 15.70
C PHE A 59 2.21 7.13 15.32
N TYR A 60 1.08 6.96 16.01
CA TYR A 60 0.14 5.89 15.68
C TYR A 60 -0.54 6.10 14.33
N HIS A 61 -0.82 7.35 13.95
CA HIS A 61 -1.38 7.66 12.64
C HIS A 61 -0.41 7.24 11.52
N MET A 62 0.87 7.58 11.67
CA MET A 62 1.91 7.21 10.71
C MET A 62 2.14 5.70 10.63
N CYS A 63 2.17 5.00 11.77
CA CYS A 63 2.22 3.54 11.80
C CYS A 63 1.04 2.91 11.06
N TRP A 64 -0.18 3.41 11.29
CA TRP A 64 -1.37 2.94 10.60
C TRP A 64 -1.32 3.21 9.09
N LEU A 65 -0.86 4.40 8.67
CA LEU A 65 -0.69 4.74 7.26
C LEU A 65 0.33 3.81 6.58
N HIS A 66 1.48 3.58 7.21
CA HIS A 66 2.49 2.66 6.72
C HIS A 66 1.89 1.27 6.50
N ASP A 67 1.28 0.69 7.53
CA ASP A 67 0.74 -0.67 7.44
C ASP A 67 -0.37 -0.76 6.36
N ARG A 68 -1.19 0.29 6.23
CA ARG A 68 -2.20 0.39 5.17
C ARG A 68 -1.58 0.41 3.77
N TYR A 69 -0.54 1.21 3.56
CA TYR A 69 0.13 1.28 2.25
C TYR A 69 0.89 0.01 1.93
N ALA A 70 1.54 -0.61 2.93
CA ALA A 70 2.19 -1.90 2.75
C ALA A 70 1.19 -2.99 2.33
N ALA A 71 0.01 -3.03 2.95
CA ALA A 71 -1.06 -3.95 2.54
C ALA A 71 -1.57 -3.65 1.12
N ALA A 72 -1.79 -2.37 0.78
CA ALA A 72 -2.23 -1.98 -0.56
C ALA A 72 -1.18 -2.34 -1.64
N LEU A 73 0.10 -2.15 -1.36
CA LEU A 73 1.18 -2.53 -2.25
C LEU A 73 1.25 -4.05 -2.45
N ALA A 74 1.15 -4.83 -1.38
CA ALA A 74 1.13 -6.30 -1.47
C ALA A 74 -0.06 -6.79 -2.30
N GLN A 75 -1.23 -6.18 -2.12
CA GLN A 75 -2.42 -6.48 -2.91
C GLN A 75 -2.23 -6.11 -4.39
N TYR A 76 -1.65 -4.94 -4.69
CA TYR A 76 -1.34 -4.53 -6.06
C TYR A 76 -0.33 -5.47 -6.75
N GLN A 77 0.72 -5.89 -6.02
CA GLN A 77 1.69 -6.87 -6.51
C GLN A 77 1.02 -8.21 -6.84
N GLU A 78 0.06 -8.65 -6.04
CA GLU A 78 -0.72 -9.85 -6.33
C GLU A 78 -1.56 -9.70 -7.60
N PHE A 79 -2.17 -8.54 -7.83
CA PHE A 79 -2.92 -8.27 -9.07
C PHE A 79 -2.02 -8.32 -10.30
N LEU A 80 -0.83 -7.72 -10.23
CA LEU A 80 0.18 -7.83 -11.28
C LEU A 80 0.60 -9.27 -11.54
N ARG A 81 0.78 -10.07 -10.48
CA ARG A 81 1.14 -11.48 -10.58
C ARG A 81 0.04 -12.31 -11.25
N LEU A 82 -1.22 -12.09 -10.88
CA LEU A 82 -2.37 -12.76 -11.49
C LEU A 82 -2.50 -12.37 -12.97
N ALA A 83 -2.45 -11.08 -13.29
CA ALA A 83 -2.49 -10.59 -14.65
C ALA A 83 -1.33 -11.10 -15.52
N GLY A 84 -0.14 -11.21 -14.93
CA GLY A 84 1.06 -11.74 -15.60
C GLY A 84 0.89 -13.16 -16.14
N ARG A 85 -0.04 -13.97 -15.61
CA ARG A 85 -0.35 -15.32 -16.12
C ARG A 85 -0.98 -15.30 -17.50
N TYR A 86 -1.77 -14.27 -17.81
CA TYR A 86 -2.45 -14.15 -19.09
C TYR A 86 -1.51 -13.76 -20.24
N ARG A 87 -0.34 -13.18 -19.94
CA ARG A 87 0.62 -12.78 -20.98
C ARG A 87 1.05 -13.95 -21.88
N PRO A 88 1.57 -15.09 -21.38
CA PRO A 88 1.90 -16.23 -22.22
C PRO A 88 0.66 -16.84 -22.89
N GLU A 89 -0.51 -16.83 -22.24
CA GLU A 89 -1.76 -17.35 -22.84
C GLU A 89 -2.19 -16.53 -24.06
N ILE A 90 -2.13 -15.19 -23.95
CA ILE A 90 -2.43 -14.27 -25.06
C ILE A 90 -1.43 -14.47 -26.20
N LEU A 91 -0.13 -14.51 -25.91
CA LEU A 91 0.90 -14.74 -26.93
C LEU A 91 0.71 -16.08 -27.63
N GLY A 92 0.45 -17.15 -26.87
CA GLY A 92 0.17 -18.47 -27.43
C GLY A 92 -1.09 -18.51 -28.29
N ALA A 93 -2.14 -17.76 -27.94
CA ALA A 93 -3.34 -17.61 -28.77
C ALA A 93 -3.02 -16.90 -30.10
N LEU A 94 -2.21 -15.85 -30.07
CA LEU A 94 -1.79 -15.13 -31.28
C LEU A 94 -0.89 -15.99 -32.18
N GLU A 95 0.07 -16.72 -31.62
CA GLU A 95 1.00 -17.59 -32.35
C GLU A 95 0.28 -18.72 -33.08
N ARG A 96 -0.76 -19.29 -32.48
CA ARG A 96 -1.57 -20.35 -33.12
C ARG A 96 -2.68 -19.82 -34.03
N HIS A 97 -2.73 -18.52 -34.28
CA HIS A 97 -3.79 -17.87 -35.04
C HIS A 97 -5.19 -18.21 -34.53
N ALA A 98 -5.37 -18.19 -33.20
CA ALA A 98 -6.66 -18.39 -32.58
C ALA A 98 -7.68 -17.35 -33.07
N GLU A 99 -8.96 -17.70 -32.96
CA GLU A 99 -10.04 -16.77 -33.27
C GLU A 99 -9.89 -15.45 -32.48
N PRO A 100 -10.12 -14.28 -33.11
CA PRO A 100 -9.96 -12.98 -32.45
C PRO A 100 -10.72 -12.88 -31.12
N ALA A 101 -11.88 -13.52 -31.03
CA ALA A 101 -12.68 -13.58 -29.82
C ALA A 101 -11.94 -14.25 -28.64
N GLU A 102 -11.14 -15.29 -28.90
CA GLU A 102 -10.37 -15.99 -27.85
C GLU A 102 -9.28 -15.07 -27.28
N ALA A 103 -8.48 -14.44 -28.15
CA ALA A 103 -7.44 -13.50 -27.73
C ALA A 103 -8.03 -12.31 -26.95
N MET A 104 -9.17 -11.79 -27.40
CA MET A 104 -9.86 -10.69 -26.74
C MET A 104 -10.43 -11.07 -25.36
N ARG A 105 -10.94 -12.29 -25.17
CA ARG A 105 -11.34 -12.79 -23.83
C ARG A 105 -10.16 -12.80 -22.86
N LEU A 106 -9.02 -13.36 -23.29
CA LEU A 106 -7.81 -13.41 -22.47
C LEU A 106 -7.28 -12.01 -22.10
N MET A 107 -7.36 -11.05 -23.03
CA MET A 107 -7.01 -9.65 -22.75
C MET A 107 -7.98 -9.01 -21.75
N ALA A 108 -9.28 -9.28 -21.86
CA ALA A 108 -10.29 -8.77 -20.93
C ALA A 108 -10.10 -9.33 -19.51
N ASP A 109 -9.80 -10.62 -19.39
CA ASP A 109 -9.52 -11.28 -18.11
C ASP A 109 -8.21 -10.79 -17.46
N CYS A 110 -7.21 -10.49 -18.29
CA CYS A 110 -5.97 -9.85 -17.85
C CYS A 110 -6.25 -8.47 -17.22
N ILE A 111 -7.04 -7.62 -17.89
CA ILE A 111 -7.42 -6.30 -17.38
C ILE A 111 -8.29 -6.43 -16.13
N ALA A 112 -9.26 -7.36 -16.11
CA ALA A 112 -10.08 -7.61 -14.93
C ALA A 112 -9.25 -8.07 -13.73
N SER A 113 -8.19 -8.84 -13.94
CA SER A 113 -7.27 -9.26 -12.89
C SER A 113 -6.44 -8.11 -12.32
N LEU A 114 -6.00 -7.17 -13.16
CA LEU A 114 -5.31 -5.95 -12.74
C LEU A 114 -6.22 -5.02 -11.92
N CYS A 115 -7.45 -4.84 -12.38
CA CYS A 115 -8.40 -3.88 -11.81
C CYS A 115 -9.29 -4.48 -10.71
N GLN A 116 -9.25 -5.81 -10.51
CA GLN A 116 -10.24 -6.58 -9.74
C GLN A 116 -11.69 -6.33 -10.18
N ASP A 117 -11.88 -6.06 -11.46
CA ASP A 117 -13.20 -5.79 -12.03
C ASP A 117 -13.65 -6.96 -12.91
N LYS A 118 -14.24 -7.96 -12.26
CA LYS A 118 -14.80 -9.12 -12.96
C LYS A 118 -16.01 -8.75 -13.85
N VAL A 119 -16.70 -7.65 -13.53
CA VAL A 119 -17.86 -7.18 -14.30
C VAL A 119 -17.39 -6.62 -15.64
N PHE A 120 -16.24 -5.95 -15.67
CA PHE A 120 -15.61 -5.51 -16.91
C PHE A 120 -15.37 -6.68 -17.87
N ALA A 121 -14.69 -7.74 -17.44
CA ALA A 121 -14.43 -8.91 -18.28
C ALA A 121 -15.74 -9.52 -18.80
N GLN A 122 -16.71 -9.77 -17.93
CA GLN A 122 -18.01 -10.33 -18.32
C GLN A 122 -18.72 -9.48 -19.39
N ARG A 123 -18.70 -8.16 -19.26
CA ARG A 123 -19.32 -7.25 -20.24
C ARG A 123 -18.53 -7.19 -21.55
N ALA A 124 -17.21 -7.22 -21.49
CA ALA A 124 -16.36 -7.23 -22.68
C ALA A 124 -16.56 -8.50 -23.51
N VAL A 125 -16.63 -9.67 -22.87
CA VAL A 125 -16.91 -10.95 -23.54
C VAL A 125 -18.30 -10.94 -24.18
N LYS A 126 -19.32 -10.48 -23.44
CA LYS A 126 -20.69 -10.40 -23.95
C LYS A 126 -20.78 -9.51 -25.20
N LEU A 127 -20.07 -8.37 -25.21
CA LEU A 127 -20.05 -7.47 -26.37
C LEU A 127 -19.42 -8.13 -27.61
N LEU A 128 -18.38 -8.95 -27.43
CA LEU A 128 -17.75 -9.70 -28.53
C LEU A 128 -18.73 -10.72 -29.11
N GLU A 129 -19.40 -11.49 -28.26
CA GLU A 129 -20.40 -12.49 -28.68
C GLU A 129 -21.58 -11.84 -29.43
N GLU A 130 -22.03 -10.66 -28.99
CA GLU A 130 -23.08 -9.88 -29.67
C GLU A 130 -22.63 -9.28 -31.02
N GLN A 131 -21.33 -9.01 -31.22
CA GLN A 131 -20.81 -8.51 -32.49
C GLN A 131 -20.60 -9.62 -33.51
N ASP A 132 -20.14 -10.79 -33.08
CA ASP A 132 -19.96 -11.94 -33.97
C ASP A 132 -21.32 -12.46 -34.48
N ALA A 133 -22.33 -12.54 -33.60
CA ALA A 133 -23.70 -12.91 -33.99
C ALA A 133 -24.34 -11.96 -35.02
N LYS A 134 -23.91 -10.69 -35.08
CA LYS A 134 -24.39 -9.71 -36.07
C LYS A 134 -23.68 -9.80 -37.42
N LYS A 135 -22.51 -10.42 -37.51
CA LYS A 135 -21.79 -10.64 -38.78
C LYS A 135 -22.26 -11.88 -39.52
N GLU A 136 -22.91 -12.82 -38.82
CA GLU A 136 -23.46 -14.05 -39.37
C GLU A 136 -24.92 -13.90 -39.90
N MET A 137 -25.54 -12.73 -39.70
CA MET A 137 -26.83 -12.33 -40.29
C MET A 137 -26.63 -11.46 -41.53
#